data_AF-Q7RAI0-F1
#
_entry.id   AF-Q7RAI0-F1
#
_cell.length_a   1.000
_cell.length_b   1.000
_cell.length_c   1.000
_cell.angle_alpha   90.00
_cell.angle_beta   90.00
_cell.angle_gamma   90.00
#
_symmetry.space_group_name_H-M   'P 1'
#
loop_
_entity.id
_entity.type
_entity.pdbx_description
1 polymer ?
#
loop_
_entity_poly.entity_id
_entity_poly.type
_entity_poly.pdbx_seq_one_letter_code
_entity_poly.pdbx_strand_id
1 'polypeptide(L)' 'MEYLSHPPPEPDFWIYVASYLRNGWFQWSFVVIPFFLLAFYLKFTMRNKIK' A
#
# COMPACT_ATOMS: atom_id res chain seq x y z
N MET A 1 -12.34 41.26 -11.26
CA MET A 1 -12.00 39.88 -11.66
C MET A 1 -10.83 39.44 -10.78
N GLU A 2 -11.14 39.01 -9.56
CA GLU A 2 -10.15 38.79 -8.50
C GLU A 2 -10.39 37.38 -7.94
N TYR A 3 -10.19 36.38 -8.79
CA TYR A 3 -10.43 34.95 -8.51
C TYR A 3 -9.18 34.10 -8.79
N LEU A 4 -7.97 34.68 -8.76
CA LEU A 4 -6.76 34.00 -9.25
C LEU A 4 -5.59 33.92 -8.26
N SER A 5 -5.80 34.20 -6.97
CA SER A 5 -4.67 34.40 -6.03
C SER A 5 -4.66 33.49 -4.80
N HIS A 6 -5.59 32.53 -4.69
CA HIS A 6 -5.54 31.58 -3.57
C HIS A 6 -4.83 30.31 -4.04
N PRO A 7 -3.68 29.94 -3.44
CA PRO A 7 -3.08 28.64 -3.70
C PRO A 7 -4.08 27.55 -3.33
N PRO A 8 -4.03 26.37 -3.98
CA PRO A 8 -4.91 25.27 -3.62
C PRO A 8 -4.79 24.99 -2.12
N PRO A 9 -5.90 24.68 -1.44
CA PRO A 9 -5.87 24.35 -0.02
C PRO A 9 -4.90 23.19 0.19
N GLU A 10 -4.15 23.23 1.29
CA GLU A 10 -3.25 22.15 1.64
C GLU A 10 -4.05 20.84 1.75
N PRO A 11 -3.55 19.74 1.16
CA PRO A 11 -4.22 18.46 1.23
C PRO A 11 -4.32 18.03 2.70
N ASP A 12 -5.52 17.60 3.10
CA ASP A 12 -5.70 17.02 4.42
C ASP A 12 -4.90 15.70 4.55
N PHE A 13 -4.78 15.24 5.80
CA PHE A 13 -4.08 14.00 6.10
C PHE A 13 -4.60 12.80 5.26
N TRP A 14 -5.91 12.71 5.02
CA TRP A 14 -6.51 11.62 4.27
C TRP A 14 -6.19 11.69 2.78
N ILE A 15 -6.10 12.88 2.20
CA ILE A 15 -5.66 13.08 0.81
C ILE A 15 -4.20 12.66 0.66
N TYR A 16 -3.34 12.96 1.63
CA TYR A 16 -1.95 12.50 1.61
C TYR A 16 -1.85 10.97 1.67
N VAL A 17 -2.62 10.35 2.58
CA VAL A 17 -2.70 8.88 2.70
C VAL A 17 -3.24 8.25 1.41
N ALA A 18 -4.32 8.80 0.85
CA ALA A 18 -4.93 8.30 -0.38
C ALA A 18 -3.98 8.41 -1.58
N SER A 19 -3.22 9.51 -1.68
CA SER A 19 -2.19 9.69 -2.70
C SER A 19 -1.10 8.63 -2.60
N TYR A 20 -0.67 8.30 -1.38
CA TYR A 20 0.32 7.27 -1.12
C TYR A 20 -0.20 5.86 -1.45
N LEU A 21 -1.45 5.55 -1.07
CA LEU A 21 -2.09 4.27 -1.39
C LEU A 21 -2.32 4.08 -2.89
N ARG A 22 -2.52 5.18 -3.63
CA ARG A 22 -2.67 5.20 -5.09
C ARG A 22 -1.35 4.99 -5.83
N ASN A 23 -0.21 5.10 -5.14
CA ASN A 23 1.06 4.76 -5.74
C ASN A 23 1.04 3.27 -6.12
N GLY A 24 1.28 2.99 -7.40
CA GLY A 24 1.22 1.63 -7.94
C GLY A 24 2.09 0.64 -7.14
N TRP A 25 3.22 1.09 -6.60
CA TRP A 25 4.08 0.25 -5.75
C TRP A 25 3.42 -0.15 -4.42
N PHE A 26 2.66 0.76 -3.80
CA PHE A 26 1.91 0.45 -2.57
C PHE A 26 0.73 -0.46 -2.88
N GLN A 27 0.00 -0.18 -3.94
CA GLN A 27 -1.10 -1.05 -4.36
C GLN A 27 -0.60 -2.47 -4.67
N TRP A 28 0.53 -2.60 -5.38
CA TRP A 28 1.16 -3.89 -5.67
C TRP A 28 1.62 -4.59 -4.40
N SER A 29 2.24 -3.89 -3.45
CA SER A 29 2.73 -4.50 -2.21
C SER A 29 1.58 -5.05 -1.36
N PHE A 30 0.45 -4.34 -1.26
CA PHE A 30 -0.74 -4.82 -0.55
C PHE A 30 -1.31 -6.11 -1.13
N VAL A 31 -1.26 -6.28 -2.45
CA VAL A 31 -1.74 -7.50 -3.10
C VAL A 31 -0.70 -8.61 -2.99
N VAL A 32 0.57 -8.32 -3.24
CA VAL A 32 1.63 -9.32 -3.45
C VAL A 32 2.25 -9.83 -2.15
N ILE A 33 2.41 -8.97 -1.13
CA ILE A 33 3.01 -9.37 0.16
C ILE A 33 2.22 -10.51 0.83
N PRO A 34 0.88 -10.50 0.91
CA PRO A 34 0.13 -11.61 1.50
C PRO A 34 0.40 -12.96 0.82
N PHE A 35 0.54 -13.00 -0.51
CA PHE A 35 0.84 -14.25 -1.22
C PHE A 35 2.26 -14.74 -0.93
N PHE A 36 3.24 -13.83 -0.86
CA PHE A 36 4.60 -14.22 -0.47
C PHE A 36 4.66 -14.71 0.97
N LEU A 37 4.00 -14.01 1.92
CA LEU A 37 3.92 -14.44 3.31
C LEU A 37 3.25 -15.81 3.42
N LEU A 38 2.17 -16.06 2.67
CA LEU A 38 1.51 -17.36 2.61
C LEU A 38 2.44 -18.45 2.05
N ALA A 39 3.13 -18.17 0.94
CA ALA A 39 4.07 -19.11 0.33
C ALA A 39 5.23 -19.46 1.28
N PHE A 40 5.79 -18.45 1.97
CA PHE A 40 6.81 -18.66 2.99
C PHE A 40 6.26 -19.48 4.16
N TYR A 41 5.09 -19.12 4.68
CA TYR A 41 4.43 -19.84 5.76
C TYR A 41 4.22 -21.31 5.40
N LEU A 42 3.71 -21.61 4.21
CA LEU A 42 3.50 -22.98 3.74
C LEU A 42 4.82 -23.72 3.62
N LYS A 43 5.84 -23.10 3.02
CA LYS A 43 7.17 -23.72 2.86
C LYS A 43 7.79 -24.09 4.21
N PHE A 44 7.70 -23.23 5.22
CA PHE A 44 8.27 -23.51 6.54
C PHE A 44 7.39 -24.45 7.38
N THR A 45 6.08 -24.24 7.40
CA THR A 45 5.14 -25.06 8.18
C THR A 45 5.06 -26.49 7.66
N MET A 46 4.98 -26.67 6.33
CA MET A 46 4.89 -28.00 5.74
C MET A 46 6.23 -28.74 5.80
N ARG A 47 7.36 -28.03 5.63
CA ARG A 47 8.70 -28.64 5.79
C ARG A 47 8.95 -29.15 7.20
N ASN A 48 8.37 -28.52 8.23
CA ASN A 48 8.49 -28.95 9.61
C ASN A 48 7.55 -30.12 9.99
N LYS A 49 6.54 -30.44 9.16
CA LYS A 49 5.62 -31.56 9.39
C LYS A 49 6.07 -32.89 8.75
N ILE A 50 7.11 -32.88 7.92
CA ILE A 50 7.65 -34.08 7.22
C ILE A 50 8.92 -34.62 7.92
N LYS A 51 9.12 -34.29 9.20
CA LYS A 51 10.08 -34.95 10.09
C LYS A 51 9.33 -35.81 11.09
#